data_AF-A0AAN8Q4R8-F1
#
_entry.id   AF-A0AAN8Q4R8-F1
#
_cell.length_a   1.000
_cell.length_b   1.000
_cell.length_c   1.000
_cell.angle_alpha   90.00
_cell.angle_beta   90.00
_cell.angle_gamma   90.00
#
_symmetry.space_group_name_H-M   'P 1'
#
loop_
_entity.id
_entity.type
_entity.pdbx_description
1 polymer ?
#
loop_
_entity_poly.entity_id
_entity_poly.type
_entity_poly.pdbx_seq_one_letter_code
_entity_poly.pdbx_strand_id
1 'polypeptide(L)'
;MKLLHILCFCLSVLASTWAEDIATLLNPRGSRPVEHGYKADKCATERNWPFCSDDDWGPKCPSGCRIQGLLDKADHSLLKKIEKIRKLLDQSRAKHRSADQASKQTYDYLKEKLTSNAGNDNSFYDLAERLRQRIVDIKIKIDRQLRILNALKTSIKDQVIEMQRLEVDIDIKLRSCKGSCKGYAEFSVDKESYMALDKQIDQLEAQSVQSVETVGSLHVMKSRPLKDVVVDSKYKSSLAEEKKA
;
A
#
# COMPACT_ATOMS: atom_id res chain seq x y z
N MET A 1 49.37 -35.82 13.55
CA MET A 1 49.43 -34.93 12.36
C MET A 1 49.33 -33.43 12.71
N LYS A 2 48.58 -33.01 13.74
CA LYS A 2 48.48 -31.57 14.11
C LYS A 2 49.76 -30.97 14.73
N LEU A 3 50.55 -31.74 15.47
CA LEU A 3 51.80 -31.27 16.08
C LEU A 3 52.91 -30.96 15.06
N LEU A 4 53.01 -31.74 13.98
CA LEU A 4 54.02 -31.54 12.93
C LEU A 4 53.76 -30.25 12.14
N HIS A 5 52.48 -29.92 11.91
CA HIS A 5 52.09 -28.68 11.23
C HIS A 5 52.35 -27.44 12.09
N ILE A 6 52.16 -27.52 13.41
CA ILE A 6 52.43 -26.40 14.32
C ILE A 6 53.94 -26.14 14.41
N LEU A 7 54.76 -27.19 14.47
CA LEU A 7 56.23 -27.07 14.47
C LEU A 7 56.77 -26.51 13.16
N CYS A 8 56.22 -26.91 12.00
CA CYS A 8 56.56 -26.31 10.71
C CYS A 8 56.12 -24.84 10.62
N PHE A 9 54.95 -24.48 11.14
CA PHE A 9 54.48 -23.08 11.11
C PHE A 9 55.34 -22.18 12.01
N CYS A 10 55.74 -22.67 13.19
CA CYS A 10 56.66 -21.94 14.08
C CYS A 10 58.07 -21.80 13.47
N LEU A 11 58.58 -22.82 12.79
CA LEU A 11 59.88 -22.74 12.09
C LEU A 11 59.84 -21.77 10.90
N SER A 12 58.73 -21.65 10.17
CA SER A 12 58.58 -20.64 9.11
C SER A 12 58.45 -19.21 9.63
N VAL A 13 57.83 -19.02 10.79
CA VAL A 13 57.68 -17.68 11.42
C VAL A 13 58.99 -17.23 12.08
N LEU A 14 59.75 -18.17 12.67
CA LEU A 14 61.09 -17.88 13.20
C LEU A 14 62.11 -17.65 12.08
N ALA A 15 62.01 -18.30 10.91
CA ALA A 15 62.91 -18.03 9.78
C ALA A 15 62.70 -16.63 9.15
N SER A 16 61.47 -16.08 9.21
CA SER A 16 61.19 -14.74 8.68
C SER A 16 61.73 -13.58 9.51
N THR A 17 62.19 -13.81 10.75
CA THR A 17 62.78 -12.75 11.60
C THR A 17 64.31 -12.64 11.49
N TRP A 18 64.97 -13.47 10.66
CA TRP A 18 66.43 -13.43 10.44
C TRP A 18 66.81 -13.11 8.98
N ALA A 19 65.86 -12.64 8.18
CA ALA A 19 66.09 -12.30 6.77
C ALA A 19 66.37 -10.81 6.54
N GLU A 20 66.44 -9.97 7.58
CA GLU A 20 66.69 -8.53 7.44
C GLU A 20 68.19 -8.13 7.41
N ASP A 21 69.11 -9.05 7.73
CA ASP A 21 70.56 -8.71 7.84
C ASP A 21 71.43 -9.09 6.61
N ILE A 22 70.86 -9.66 5.53
CA ILE A 22 71.66 -10.06 4.35
C ILE A 22 71.55 -9.03 3.20
N ALA A 23 70.51 -8.18 3.18
CA ALA A 23 70.34 -7.16 2.14
C ALA A 23 71.16 -5.88 2.39
N THR A 24 71.72 -5.70 3.59
CA THR A 24 72.56 -4.54 3.95
C THR A 24 74.03 -4.71 3.58
N LEU A 25 74.48 -5.95 3.31
CA LEU A 25 75.89 -6.29 3.04
C LEU A 25 76.31 -6.20 1.56
N LEU A 26 75.39 -5.95 0.62
CA LEU A 26 75.69 -5.83 -0.82
C LEU A 26 75.25 -4.50 -1.45
N ASN A 27 75.20 -3.43 -0.65
CA ASN A 27 75.18 -2.07 -1.18
C ASN A 27 76.57 -1.44 -0.95
N PRO A 28 77.36 -1.09 -1.98
CA PRO A 28 78.66 -0.44 -1.79
C PRO A 28 78.54 0.99 -1.22
N ARG A 29 77.32 1.46 -0.91
CA ARG A 29 77.04 2.68 -0.13
C ARG A 29 75.81 2.43 0.75
N GLY A 30 76.00 2.37 2.06
CA GLY A 30 74.90 2.36 3.03
C GLY A 30 74.01 3.61 2.92
N SER A 31 72.86 3.61 3.59
CA SER A 31 71.95 4.76 3.68
C SER A 31 72.69 5.95 4.29
N ARG A 32 73.19 6.86 3.46
CA ARG A 32 73.69 8.15 3.93
C ARG A 32 72.53 8.90 4.57
N PRO A 33 72.73 9.53 5.74
CA PRO A 33 71.82 10.55 6.22
C PRO A 33 71.66 11.60 5.12
N VAL A 34 70.49 11.65 4.49
CA VAL A 34 70.16 12.69 3.52
C VAL A 34 69.74 13.90 4.35
N GLU A 35 70.62 14.89 4.48
CA GLU A 35 70.20 16.18 5.00
C GLU A 35 69.08 16.75 4.10
N HIS A 36 67.93 17.04 4.71
CA HIS A 36 66.87 17.77 4.05
C HIS A 36 67.37 19.18 3.72
N GLY A 37 67.84 19.38 2.47
CA GLY A 37 68.18 20.71 1.97
C GLY A 37 69.58 20.91 1.40
N TYR A 38 70.40 19.86 1.20
CA TYR A 38 71.66 20.01 0.45
C TYR A 38 71.38 20.36 -1.02
N LYS A 39 71.18 21.64 -1.29
CA LYS A 39 71.27 22.20 -2.64
C LYS A 39 72.73 22.54 -2.86
N ALA A 40 73.41 21.74 -3.68
CA ALA A 40 74.65 22.23 -4.25
C ALA A 40 74.30 23.47 -5.10
N ASP A 41 74.70 24.66 -4.64
CA ASP A 41 74.44 25.96 -5.28
C ASP A 41 74.89 26.03 -6.77
N LYS A 42 75.59 25.02 -7.26
CA LYS A 42 76.12 24.90 -8.63
C LYS A 42 75.35 23.92 -9.54
N CYS A 43 74.39 23.14 -9.02
CA CYS A 43 73.73 22.05 -9.77
C CYS A 43 72.89 22.56 -10.96
N ALA A 44 72.35 23.78 -10.89
CA ALA A 44 71.59 24.39 -11.99
C ALA A 44 72.49 25.09 -13.02
N THR A 45 73.73 25.41 -12.66
CA THR A 45 74.65 26.27 -13.42
C THR A 45 75.48 25.49 -14.45
N GLU A 46 75.61 24.17 -14.30
CA GLU A 46 76.35 23.26 -15.20
C GLU A 46 75.42 22.56 -16.22
N ARG A 47 74.55 23.30 -16.90
CA ARG A 47 73.57 22.75 -17.85
C ARG A 47 74.08 22.75 -19.31
N ASN A 48 75.32 22.29 -19.53
CA ASN A 48 75.92 22.21 -20.88
C ASN A 48 75.82 20.79 -21.47
N TRP A 49 74.73 20.06 -21.20
CA TRP A 49 74.53 18.69 -21.67
C TRP A 49 73.69 18.66 -22.97
N PRO A 50 74.07 17.87 -23.99
CA PRO A 50 73.24 17.70 -25.18
C PRO A 50 71.92 17.00 -24.84
N PHE A 51 70.90 17.18 -25.70
CA PHE A 51 69.63 16.46 -25.55
C PHE A 51 69.85 14.96 -25.71
N CYS A 52 69.20 14.16 -24.87
CA CYS A 52 69.23 12.70 -24.97
C CYS A 52 68.43 12.23 -26.19
N SER A 53 68.94 11.21 -26.89
CA SER A 53 68.19 10.43 -27.89
C SER A 53 67.58 9.18 -27.25
N ASP A 54 66.70 8.45 -27.93
CA ASP A 54 66.08 7.23 -27.38
C ASP A 54 67.09 6.13 -27.04
N ASP A 55 68.21 6.06 -27.77
CA ASP A 55 69.33 5.12 -27.51
C ASP A 55 70.10 5.43 -26.21
N ASP A 56 69.96 6.64 -25.66
CA ASP A 56 70.58 7.02 -24.40
C ASP A 56 69.81 6.50 -23.17
N TRP A 57 68.58 5.99 -23.36
CA TRP A 57 67.76 5.45 -22.28
C TRP A 57 68.24 4.06 -21.88
N GLY A 58 68.69 3.90 -20.63
CA GLY A 58 69.33 2.68 -20.14
C GLY A 58 70.77 2.96 -19.67
N PRO A 59 71.69 3.40 -20.54
CA PRO A 59 73.02 3.82 -20.12
C PRO A 59 73.02 5.16 -19.39
N LYS A 60 72.18 6.14 -19.79
CA LYS A 60 71.96 7.40 -19.06
C LYS A 60 70.66 7.32 -18.26
N CYS A 61 70.77 7.27 -16.94
CA CYS A 61 69.63 7.19 -16.02
C CYS A 61 69.51 8.45 -15.15
N PRO A 62 68.28 8.87 -14.78
CA PRO A 62 68.08 9.95 -13.84
C PRO A 62 68.67 9.61 -12.46
N SER A 63 69.02 10.65 -11.69
CA SER A 63 69.55 10.45 -10.35
C SER A 63 68.52 9.78 -9.43
N GLY A 64 69.00 8.89 -8.55
CA GLY A 64 68.15 8.18 -7.58
C GLY A 64 67.33 9.13 -6.70
N CYS A 65 67.89 10.28 -6.29
CA CYS A 65 67.16 11.28 -5.51
C CYS A 65 65.96 11.89 -6.27
N ARG A 66 66.07 12.05 -7.60
CA ARG A 66 64.96 12.54 -8.44
C ARG A 66 63.86 11.50 -8.55
N ILE A 67 64.23 10.23 -8.75
CA ILE A 67 63.27 9.13 -8.81
C ILE A 67 62.58 8.93 -7.46
N GLN A 68 63.34 8.93 -6.35
CA GLN A 68 62.79 8.83 -5.00
C GLN A 68 61.79 9.96 -4.72
N GLY A 69 62.14 11.22 -5.03
CA GLY A 69 61.21 12.34 -4.83
C GLY A 69 59.95 12.28 -5.71
N LEU A 70 60.03 11.69 -6.91
CA LEU A 70 58.86 11.45 -7.76
C LEU A 70 58.01 10.29 -7.25
N LEU A 71 58.63 9.22 -6.76
CA LEU A 71 57.95 8.08 -6.12
C LEU A 71 57.22 8.55 -4.87
N ASP A 72 57.90 9.24 -3.95
CA ASP A 72 57.31 9.75 -2.70
C ASP A 72 56.14 10.71 -2.98
N LYS A 73 56.27 11.58 -4.00
CA LYS A 73 55.19 12.49 -4.42
C LYS A 73 54.00 11.73 -5.00
N ALA A 74 54.26 10.71 -5.82
CA ALA A 74 53.21 9.86 -6.39
C ALA A 74 52.50 9.07 -5.28
N ASP A 75 53.24 8.43 -4.40
CA ASP A 75 52.73 7.67 -3.26
C ASP A 75 51.88 8.54 -2.34
N HIS A 76 52.36 9.73 -1.98
CA HIS A 76 51.57 10.66 -1.16
C HIS A 76 50.27 11.09 -1.86
N SER A 77 50.31 11.32 -3.18
CA SER A 77 49.11 11.62 -3.96
C SER A 77 48.12 10.45 -4.00
N LEU A 78 48.62 9.22 -4.17
CA LEU A 78 47.81 8.01 -4.19
C LEU A 78 47.19 7.72 -2.82
N LEU A 79 47.96 7.83 -1.74
CA LEU A 79 47.46 7.68 -0.37
C LEU A 79 46.34 8.69 -0.07
N LYS A 80 46.51 9.96 -0.47
CA LYS A 80 45.48 10.99 -0.32
C LYS A 80 44.20 10.67 -1.11
N LYS A 81 44.34 10.11 -2.31
CA LYS A 81 43.19 9.65 -3.12
C LYS A 81 42.49 8.46 -2.46
N ILE A 82 43.25 7.48 -1.97
CA ILE A 82 42.72 6.30 -1.27
C ILE A 82 41.95 6.71 -0.02
N GLU A 83 42.49 7.63 0.76
CA GLU A 83 41.83 8.15 1.96
C GLU A 83 40.51 8.88 1.61
N LYS A 84 40.51 9.69 0.53
CA LYS A 84 39.29 10.33 0.04
C LYS A 84 38.23 9.30 -0.37
N ILE A 85 38.63 8.23 -1.06
CA ILE A 85 37.71 7.15 -1.46
C ILE A 85 37.14 6.44 -0.22
N ARG A 86 37.98 6.12 0.78
CA ARG A 86 37.53 5.52 2.04
C ARG A 86 36.52 6.41 2.76
N LYS A 87 36.80 7.71 2.89
CA LYS A 87 35.89 8.67 3.50
C LYS A 87 34.54 8.75 2.79
N LEU A 88 34.53 8.76 1.45
CA LEU A 88 33.29 8.75 0.67
C LEU A 88 32.52 7.44 0.82
N LEU A 89 33.22 6.31 0.88
CA LEU A 89 32.61 4.99 1.10
C LEU A 89 31.93 4.92 2.48
N ASP A 90 32.59 5.40 3.53
CA ASP A 90 32.03 5.39 4.89
C ASP A 90 30.81 6.32 5.00
N GLN A 91 30.87 7.50 4.36
CA GLN A 91 29.71 8.40 4.27
C GLN A 91 28.54 7.77 3.50
N SER A 92 28.81 7.09 2.38
CA SER A 92 27.79 6.40 1.61
C SER A 92 27.16 5.26 2.40
N ARG A 93 27.96 4.44 3.10
CA ARG A 93 27.46 3.37 3.98
C ARG A 93 26.56 3.89 5.09
N ALA A 94 26.95 4.99 5.74
CA ALA A 94 26.14 5.62 6.78
C ALA A 94 24.78 6.09 6.21
N LYS A 95 24.79 6.76 5.05
CA LYS A 95 23.58 7.19 4.35
C LYS A 95 22.69 6.03 3.91
N HIS A 96 23.27 4.93 3.45
CA HIS A 96 22.52 3.73 3.10
C HIS A 96 21.81 3.13 4.31
N ARG A 97 22.48 3.04 5.46
CA ARG A 97 21.84 2.56 6.71
C ARG A 97 20.67 3.44 7.14
N SER A 98 20.83 4.78 7.11
CA SER A 98 19.73 5.69 7.46
C SER A 98 18.57 5.61 6.49
N ALA A 99 18.84 5.49 5.18
CA ALA A 99 17.80 5.35 4.16
C ALA A 99 17.05 4.02 4.28
N ASP A 100 17.77 2.92 4.54
CA ASP A 100 17.17 1.60 4.78
C ASP A 100 16.26 1.62 6.01
N GLN A 101 16.72 2.22 7.11
CA GLN A 101 15.91 2.38 8.33
C GLN A 101 14.64 3.21 8.07
N ALA A 102 14.77 4.37 7.41
CA ALA A 102 13.62 5.21 7.09
C ALA A 102 12.62 4.50 6.16
N SER A 103 13.13 3.72 5.20
CA SER A 103 12.29 2.93 4.29
C SER A 103 11.51 1.85 5.04
N LYS A 104 12.16 1.13 5.97
CA LYS A 104 11.52 0.10 6.81
C LYS A 104 10.46 0.70 7.74
N GLN A 105 10.77 1.80 8.41
CA GLN A 105 9.82 2.49 9.29
C GLN A 105 8.59 2.98 8.51
N THR A 106 8.82 3.59 7.33
CA THR A 106 7.73 4.05 6.46
C THR A 106 6.88 2.88 5.98
N TYR A 107 7.52 1.76 5.61
CA TYR A 107 6.83 0.54 5.23
C TYR A 107 5.96 -0.02 6.36
N ASP A 108 6.51 -0.15 7.57
CA ASP A 108 5.79 -0.68 8.73
C ASP A 108 4.59 0.21 9.08
N TYR A 109 4.77 1.54 9.06
CA TYR A 109 3.69 2.50 9.28
C TYR A 109 2.57 2.38 8.23
N LEU A 110 2.94 2.35 6.94
CA LEU A 110 1.96 2.23 5.86
C LEU A 110 1.26 0.87 5.90
N LYS A 111 2.00 -0.21 6.20
CA LYS A 111 1.44 -1.55 6.32
C LYS A 111 0.40 -1.62 7.44
N GLU A 112 0.71 -1.09 8.63
CA GLU A 112 -0.23 -1.04 9.75
C GLU A 112 -1.48 -0.24 9.38
N LYS A 113 -1.30 0.96 8.80
CA LYS A 113 -2.42 1.82 8.36
C LYS A 113 -3.29 1.15 7.31
N LEU A 114 -2.70 0.52 6.30
CA LEU A 114 -3.46 -0.18 5.25
C LEU A 114 -4.19 -1.41 5.82
N THR A 115 -3.57 -2.15 6.73
CA THR A 115 -4.19 -3.33 7.37
C THR A 115 -5.35 -2.91 8.28
N SER A 116 -5.16 -1.85 9.08
CA SER A 116 -6.20 -1.29 9.95
C SER A 116 -7.38 -0.74 9.13
N ASN A 117 -7.10 0.03 8.07
CA ASN A 117 -8.13 0.56 7.18
C ASN A 117 -8.89 -0.56 6.45
N ALA A 118 -8.20 -1.60 5.97
CA ALA A 118 -8.84 -2.75 5.34
C ALA A 118 -9.80 -3.49 6.30
N GLY A 119 -9.44 -3.58 7.59
CA GLY A 119 -10.35 -4.10 8.62
C GLY A 119 -11.61 -3.26 8.78
N ASN A 120 -11.48 -1.94 8.73
CA ASN A 120 -12.60 -1.01 8.83
C ASN A 120 -13.53 -1.09 7.60
N ASP A 121 -12.96 -1.16 6.39
CA ASP A 121 -13.71 -1.28 5.13
C ASP A 121 -14.60 -2.51 5.10
N ASN A 122 -14.15 -3.64 5.66
CA ASN A 122 -14.97 -4.86 5.78
C ASN A 122 -16.22 -4.61 6.64
N SER A 123 -16.09 -3.87 7.74
CA SER A 123 -17.21 -3.57 8.64
C SER A 123 -18.25 -2.67 7.97
N PHE A 124 -17.81 -1.68 7.18
CA PHE A 124 -18.69 -0.83 6.39
C PHE A 124 -19.42 -1.63 5.30
N TYR A 125 -18.71 -2.52 4.61
CA TYR A 125 -19.31 -3.40 3.61
C TYR A 125 -20.40 -4.28 4.23
N ASP A 126 -20.13 -4.93 5.37
CA ASP A 126 -21.09 -5.78 6.07
C ASP A 126 -22.30 -4.99 6.59
N LEU A 127 -22.09 -3.76 7.07
CA LEU A 127 -23.18 -2.88 7.50
C LEU A 127 -24.06 -2.48 6.30
N ALA A 128 -23.44 -2.05 5.20
CA ALA A 128 -24.14 -1.65 3.98
C ALA A 128 -24.96 -2.82 3.38
N GLU A 129 -24.39 -4.03 3.33
CA GLU A 129 -25.09 -5.21 2.81
C GLU A 129 -26.26 -5.62 3.72
N ARG A 130 -26.08 -5.57 5.06
CA ARG A 130 -27.18 -5.81 6.01
C ARG A 130 -28.32 -4.81 5.85
N LEU A 131 -28.00 -3.53 5.70
CA LEU A 131 -29.00 -2.49 5.48
C LEU A 131 -29.75 -2.72 4.17
N ARG A 132 -29.02 -3.07 3.10
CA ARG A 132 -29.60 -3.38 1.78
C ARG A 132 -30.58 -4.55 1.86
N GLN A 133 -30.21 -5.64 2.52
CA GLN A 133 -31.09 -6.80 2.71
C GLN A 133 -32.37 -6.43 3.46
N ARG A 134 -32.27 -5.63 4.52
CA ARG A 134 -33.44 -5.16 5.28
C ARG A 134 -34.37 -4.28 4.46
N ILE A 135 -33.81 -3.35 3.67
CA ILE A 135 -34.60 -2.49 2.79
C ILE A 135 -35.35 -3.32 1.75
N VAL A 136 -34.69 -4.33 1.15
CA VAL A 136 -35.32 -5.24 0.19
C VAL A 136 -36.44 -6.07 0.83
N ASP A 137 -36.21 -6.64 2.02
CA ASP A 137 -37.25 -7.40 2.73
C ASP A 137 -38.47 -6.53 3.09
N ILE A 138 -38.24 -5.33 3.62
CA ILE A 138 -39.31 -4.36 3.93
C ILE A 138 -40.07 -4.00 2.66
N LYS A 139 -39.38 -3.77 1.53
CA LYS A 139 -40.03 -3.49 0.25
C LYS A 139 -40.97 -4.63 -0.18
N ILE A 140 -40.49 -5.87 -0.13
CA ILE A 140 -41.31 -7.05 -0.50
C ILE A 140 -42.56 -7.12 0.38
N LYS A 141 -42.44 -6.83 1.68
CA LYS A 141 -43.58 -6.80 2.61
C LYS A 141 -44.57 -5.68 2.27
N ILE A 142 -44.07 -4.47 2.01
CA ILE A 142 -44.90 -3.32 1.61
C ILE A 142 -45.62 -3.61 0.29
N ASP A 143 -44.92 -4.10 -0.72
CA ASP A 143 -45.50 -4.45 -2.03
C ASP A 143 -46.60 -5.51 -1.88
N ARG A 144 -46.39 -6.52 -1.01
CA ARG A 144 -47.40 -7.54 -0.72
C ARG A 144 -48.63 -6.94 -0.03
N GLN A 145 -48.42 -6.08 0.97
CA GLN A 145 -49.52 -5.43 1.70
C GLN A 145 -50.31 -4.49 0.78
N LEU A 146 -49.63 -3.73 -0.08
CA LEU A 146 -50.28 -2.86 -1.06
C LEU A 146 -51.12 -3.65 -2.06
N ARG A 147 -50.63 -4.79 -2.55
CA ARG A 147 -51.43 -5.68 -3.43
C ARG A 147 -52.69 -6.19 -2.75
N ILE A 148 -52.57 -6.64 -1.50
CA ILE A 148 -53.72 -7.13 -0.72
C ILE A 148 -54.72 -5.99 -0.46
N LEU A 149 -54.24 -4.81 -0.09
CA LEU A 149 -55.07 -3.63 0.16
C LEU A 149 -55.83 -3.22 -1.12
N ASN A 150 -55.14 -3.16 -2.26
CA ASN A 150 -55.77 -2.84 -3.54
C ASN A 150 -56.85 -3.87 -3.92
N ALA A 151 -56.58 -5.16 -3.75
CA ALA A 151 -57.57 -6.21 -4.04
C ALA A 151 -58.79 -6.16 -3.11
N LEU A 152 -58.57 -5.91 -1.80
CA LEU A 152 -59.65 -5.74 -0.84
C LEU A 152 -60.49 -4.50 -1.18
N LYS A 153 -59.82 -3.41 -1.54
CA LYS A 153 -60.47 -2.16 -1.93
C LYS A 153 -61.37 -2.34 -3.15
N THR A 154 -60.88 -2.99 -4.21
CA THR A 154 -61.70 -3.27 -5.41
C THR A 154 -62.89 -4.17 -5.06
N SER A 155 -62.67 -5.19 -4.22
CA SER A 155 -63.76 -6.07 -3.76
C SER A 155 -64.83 -5.33 -2.95
N ILE A 156 -64.44 -4.38 -2.11
CA ILE A 156 -65.39 -3.56 -1.33
C ILE A 156 -66.16 -2.62 -2.25
N LYS A 157 -65.51 -2.00 -3.23
CA LYS A 157 -66.17 -1.12 -4.21
C LYS A 157 -67.24 -1.89 -4.99
N ASP A 158 -66.90 -3.07 -5.49
CA ASP A 158 -67.85 -3.95 -6.19
C ASP A 158 -69.01 -4.39 -5.28
N GLN A 159 -68.72 -4.74 -4.03
CA GLN A 159 -69.74 -5.12 -3.05
C GLN A 159 -70.70 -3.98 -2.72
N VAL A 160 -70.21 -2.74 -2.58
CA VAL A 160 -71.04 -1.56 -2.31
C VAL A 160 -71.98 -1.28 -3.48
N ILE A 161 -71.50 -1.41 -4.72
CA ILE A 161 -72.32 -1.24 -5.93
C ILE A 161 -73.44 -2.29 -6.00
N GLU A 162 -73.11 -3.56 -5.73
CA GLU A 162 -74.11 -4.64 -5.71
C GLU A 162 -75.13 -4.45 -4.56
N MET A 163 -74.68 -4.04 -3.38
CA MET A 163 -75.57 -3.72 -2.25
C MET A 163 -76.56 -2.61 -2.61
N GLN A 164 -76.09 -1.54 -3.23
CA GLN A 164 -76.96 -0.44 -3.67
C GLN A 164 -78.02 -0.93 -4.68
N ARG A 165 -77.63 -1.77 -5.65
CA ARG A 165 -78.55 -2.35 -6.65
C ARG A 165 -79.59 -3.26 -6.00
N LEU A 166 -79.16 -4.13 -5.09
CA LEU A 166 -80.03 -5.05 -4.37
C LEU A 166 -81.02 -4.31 -3.47
N GLU A 167 -80.59 -3.24 -2.80
CA GLU A 167 -81.47 -2.46 -1.92
C GLU A 167 -82.57 -1.73 -2.71
N VAL A 168 -82.24 -1.18 -3.89
CA VAL A 168 -83.22 -0.60 -4.81
C VAL A 168 -84.17 -1.66 -5.37
N ASP A 169 -83.68 -2.85 -5.72
CA ASP A 169 -84.53 -3.95 -6.18
C ASP A 169 -85.49 -4.44 -5.08
N ILE A 170 -85.02 -4.57 -3.84
CA ILE A 170 -85.84 -4.92 -2.67
C ILE A 170 -86.91 -3.87 -2.43
N ASP A 171 -86.58 -2.58 -2.52
CA ASP A 171 -87.56 -1.48 -2.38
C ASP A 171 -88.67 -1.58 -3.43
N ILE A 172 -88.31 -1.79 -4.70
CA ILE A 172 -89.27 -1.98 -5.78
C ILE A 172 -90.15 -3.21 -5.54
N LYS A 173 -89.54 -4.34 -5.12
CA LYS A 173 -90.25 -5.58 -4.82
C LYS A 173 -91.21 -5.42 -3.63
N LEU A 174 -90.80 -4.76 -2.54
CA LEU A 174 -91.67 -4.48 -1.40
C LEU A 174 -92.84 -3.56 -1.79
N ARG A 175 -92.58 -2.54 -2.60
CA ARG A 175 -93.63 -1.64 -3.10
C ARG A 175 -94.63 -2.35 -4.01
N SER A 176 -94.18 -3.32 -4.80
CA SER A 176 -95.07 -4.12 -5.68
C SER A 176 -96.10 -4.95 -4.90
N CYS A 177 -95.78 -5.36 -3.67
CA CYS A 177 -96.69 -6.10 -2.79
C CYS A 177 -97.89 -5.27 -2.30
N LYS A 178 -97.84 -3.94 -2.40
CA LYS A 178 -98.93 -3.04 -1.95
C LYS A 178 -100.27 -3.34 -2.61
N GLY A 179 -100.27 -3.87 -3.85
CA GLY A 179 -101.47 -4.25 -4.58
C GLY A 179 -101.84 -5.74 -4.48
N SER A 180 -100.97 -6.58 -3.90
CA SER A 180 -101.12 -8.04 -3.90
C SER A 180 -101.29 -8.65 -2.49
N CYS A 181 -100.83 -7.97 -1.44
CA CYS A 181 -100.82 -8.47 -0.07
C CYS A 181 -101.77 -7.67 0.84
N LYS A 182 -102.22 -8.28 1.95
CA LYS A 182 -103.10 -7.65 2.96
C LYS A 182 -102.46 -6.42 3.65
N GLY A 183 -101.12 -6.36 3.68
CA GLY A 183 -100.33 -5.23 4.16
C GLY A 183 -98.93 -5.27 3.54
N TYR A 184 -98.21 -4.15 3.63
CA TYR A 184 -96.83 -4.04 3.13
C TYR A 184 -95.96 -3.28 4.15
N ALA A 185 -94.65 -3.54 4.12
CA ALA A 185 -93.67 -2.79 4.89
C ALA A 185 -93.23 -1.56 4.08
N GLU A 186 -93.34 -0.37 4.67
CA GLU A 186 -92.78 0.84 4.08
C GLU A 186 -91.27 0.84 4.27
N PHE A 187 -90.54 0.74 3.17
CA PHE A 187 -89.08 0.80 3.11
C PHE A 187 -88.67 1.95 2.19
N SER A 188 -87.57 2.61 2.50
CA SER A 188 -87.03 3.71 1.70
C SER A 188 -85.51 3.59 1.63
N VAL A 189 -84.98 3.61 0.41
CA VAL A 189 -83.53 3.53 0.17
C VAL A 189 -82.87 4.86 0.51
N ASP A 190 -81.86 4.83 1.38
CA ASP A 190 -81.02 5.99 1.65
C ASP A 190 -79.91 6.10 0.60
N LYS A 191 -80.15 6.91 -0.43
CA LYS A 191 -79.19 7.11 -1.53
C LYS A 191 -78.00 7.97 -1.12
N GLU A 192 -78.16 8.82 -0.11
CA GLU A 192 -77.16 9.83 0.26
C GLU A 192 -75.96 9.19 0.97
N SER A 193 -76.21 8.17 1.81
CA SER A 193 -75.14 7.41 2.45
C SER A 193 -74.28 6.63 1.46
N TYR A 194 -74.86 5.99 0.45
CA TYR A 194 -74.10 5.32 -0.61
C TYR A 194 -73.23 6.29 -1.41
N MET A 195 -73.75 7.48 -1.74
CA MET A 195 -72.97 8.53 -2.41
C MET A 195 -71.84 9.08 -1.54
N ALA A 196 -72.04 9.16 -0.23
CA ALA A 196 -70.98 9.57 0.70
C ALA A 196 -69.89 8.49 0.80
N LEU A 197 -70.27 7.22 0.81
CA LEU A 197 -69.34 6.09 0.86
C LEU A 197 -68.48 6.00 -0.42
N ASP A 198 -69.10 6.17 -1.58
CA ASP A 198 -68.39 6.16 -2.87
C ASP A 198 -67.34 7.29 -2.94
N LYS A 199 -67.70 8.50 -2.50
CA LYS A 199 -66.76 9.62 -2.38
C LYS A 199 -65.59 9.31 -1.45
N GLN A 200 -65.82 8.62 -0.34
CA GLN A 200 -64.74 8.23 0.59
C GLN A 200 -63.81 7.18 -0.05
N ILE A 201 -64.34 6.22 -0.80
CA ILE A 201 -63.57 5.19 -1.51
C ILE A 201 -62.71 5.82 -2.63
N ASP A 202 -63.27 6.79 -3.35
CA ASP A 202 -62.57 7.53 -4.40
C ASP A 202 -61.48 8.46 -3.82
N GLN A 203 -61.73 9.09 -2.66
CA GLN A 203 -60.70 9.83 -1.93
C GLN A 203 -59.53 8.94 -1.51
N LEU A 204 -59.83 7.71 -1.05
CA LEU A 204 -58.82 6.68 -0.79
C LEU A 204 -58.12 6.19 -2.07
N GLU A 205 -58.64 6.48 -3.26
CA GLU A 205 -58.01 6.15 -4.57
C GLU A 205 -57.05 7.23 -5.03
N ALA A 206 -57.44 8.49 -4.85
CA ALA A 206 -56.56 9.62 -5.06
C ALA A 206 -55.35 9.59 -4.13
N GLN A 207 -55.49 9.03 -2.93
CA GLN A 207 -54.40 8.83 -1.97
C GLN A 207 -53.58 7.58 -2.32
N SER A 208 -53.08 7.49 -3.56
CA SER A 208 -52.18 6.41 -3.94
C SER A 208 -50.89 6.53 -3.13
N VAL A 209 -50.58 5.51 -2.34
CA VAL A 209 -49.25 5.36 -1.72
C VAL A 209 -48.27 5.29 -2.89
N GLN A 210 -47.42 6.31 -3.02
CA GLN A 210 -46.37 6.38 -4.05
C GLN A 210 -45.73 4.99 -4.10
N SER A 211 -45.91 4.26 -5.22
CA SER A 211 -45.28 2.96 -5.40
C SER A 211 -43.80 3.23 -5.19
N VAL A 212 -43.24 2.70 -4.09
CA VAL A 212 -41.89 3.04 -3.62
C VAL A 212 -40.99 3.02 -4.84
N GLU A 213 -40.65 4.24 -5.28
CA GLU A 213 -40.08 4.48 -6.60
C GLU A 213 -38.94 3.50 -6.75
N THR A 214 -38.99 2.72 -7.81
CA THR A 214 -38.10 1.62 -8.15
C THR A 214 -36.68 1.90 -7.68
N VAL A 215 -36.38 1.54 -6.42
CA VAL A 215 -35.04 1.70 -5.88
C VAL A 215 -34.23 0.68 -6.64
N GLY A 216 -33.65 1.13 -7.76
CA GLY A 216 -32.72 0.36 -8.56
C GLY A 216 -31.75 -0.24 -7.57
N SER A 217 -31.67 -1.57 -7.56
CA SER A 217 -30.92 -2.35 -6.58
C SER A 217 -29.63 -1.61 -6.26
N LEU A 218 -29.54 -1.06 -5.05
CA LEU A 218 -28.43 -0.23 -4.61
C LEU A 218 -27.19 -1.12 -4.69
N HIS A 219 -26.46 -1.05 -5.79
CA HIS A 219 -25.29 -1.89 -5.99
C HIS A 219 -24.20 -1.32 -5.10
N VAL A 220 -23.80 -2.11 -4.11
CA VAL A 220 -22.60 -1.79 -3.34
C VAL A 220 -21.44 -1.76 -4.33
N MET A 221 -20.75 -0.62 -4.40
CA MET A 221 -19.58 -0.47 -5.26
C MET A 221 -18.59 -1.56 -4.91
N LYS A 222 -18.11 -2.30 -5.92
CA LYS A 222 -17.19 -3.44 -5.73
C LYS A 222 -15.79 -2.96 -5.32
N SER A 223 -15.63 -2.49 -4.09
CA SER A 223 -14.31 -2.42 -3.47
C SER A 223 -13.98 -3.82 -2.94
N ARG A 224 -12.89 -4.40 -3.43
CA ARG A 224 -12.33 -5.61 -2.82
C ARG A 224 -11.30 -5.16 -1.78
N PRO A 225 -11.29 -5.75 -0.58
CA PRO A 225 -10.24 -5.46 0.39
C PRO A 225 -8.89 -5.80 -0.25
N LEU A 226 -7.88 -5.01 0.11
CA LEU A 226 -6.49 -5.30 -0.25
C LEU A 226 -6.14 -6.69 0.28
N LYS A 227 -6.05 -7.67 -0.64
CA LYS A 227 -5.39 -8.95 -0.34
C LYS A 227 -3.93 -8.65 -0.06
N ASP A 228 -3.41 -9.27 0.99
CA ASP A 228 -2.05 -9.15 1.53
C ASP A 228 -1.09 -8.39 0.62
N VAL A 229 -0.66 -7.22 1.10
CA VAL A 229 0.30 -6.32 0.47
C VAL A 229 1.44 -7.14 -0.14
N VAL A 230 1.41 -7.34 -1.46
CA VAL A 230 2.42 -8.07 -2.23
C VAL A 230 3.65 -7.15 -2.32
N VAL A 231 4.40 -7.08 -1.23
CA VAL A 231 5.65 -6.31 -1.18
C VAL A 231 6.80 -7.25 -0.83
N ASP A 232 7.88 -7.04 -1.56
CA ASP A 232 9.15 -7.75 -1.48
C ASP A 232 9.66 -7.80 -0.02
N SER A 233 10.08 -9.00 0.42
CA SER A 233 10.42 -9.31 1.82
C SER A 233 11.54 -8.43 2.37
N LYS A 234 12.35 -7.82 1.50
CA LYS A 234 13.45 -6.90 1.83
C LYS A 234 13.05 -5.67 2.66
N TYR A 235 11.79 -5.25 2.59
CA TYR A 235 11.30 -4.10 3.36
C TYR A 235 10.68 -4.47 4.70
N LYS A 236 10.47 -5.76 4.98
CA LYS A 236 10.02 -6.20 6.30
C LYS A 236 11.17 -6.04 7.28
N SER A 237 10.92 -5.33 8.39
CA SER A 237 11.78 -5.41 9.55
C SER A 237 11.68 -6.85 10.10
N SER A 238 12.71 -7.68 9.87
CA SER A 238 12.83 -8.90 10.65
C SER A 238 13.06 -8.46 12.08
N LEU A 239 12.08 -8.65 12.97
CA LEU A 239 12.37 -8.78 14.39
C LEU A 239 13.48 -9.81 14.48
N ALA A 240 14.64 -9.40 15.00
CA ALA A 240 15.76 -10.29 15.17
C ALA A 240 15.28 -11.51 15.95
N GLU A 241 15.16 -12.65 15.27
CA GLU A 241 15.02 -13.94 15.94
C GLU A 241 16.27 -14.08 16.81
N GLU A 242 16.08 -13.95 18.12
CA GLU A 242 17.02 -14.41 19.13
C GLU A 242 17.36 -15.87 18.79
N LYS A 243 18.48 -16.07 18.11
CA LYS A 243 19.16 -17.35 18.08
C LYS A 243 19.65 -17.61 19.50
N LYS A 244 18.83 -18.30 20.30
CA LYS A 244 19.29 -19.08 21.44
C LYS A 244 20.24 -20.14 20.88
N ALA A 245 21.53 -19.92 21.08
CA ALA A 245 22.56 -20.95 21.06
C ALA A 245 22.56 -21.69 22.41
#